data_AF-A0A3D0MUG8-F1
#
_entry.id   AF-A0A3D0MUG8-F1
#
_cell.length_a   1.000
_cell.length_b   1.000
_cell.length_c   1.000
_cell.angle_alpha   90.00
_cell.angle_beta   90.00
_cell.angle_gamma   90.00
#
_symmetry.space_group_name_H-M   'P 1'
#
loop_
_entity.id
_entity.type
_entity.pdbx_description
1 polymer ?
#
loop_
_entity_poly.entity_id
_entity_poly.type
_entity_poly.pdbx_seq_one_letter_code
_entity_poly.pdbx_strand_id
1 'polypeptide(L)' 'MPLRHKSAQKRARQTVKRTERNKKYKALLKRAVKNVVDLKDKSKATEELKKTTKLLDRAATKGIIHKNKA' A
#
# COMPACT_ATOMS: atom_id res chain seq x y z
N MET A 1 0.41 -28.70 12.12
CA MET A 1 -0.96 -29.29 12.04
C MET A 1 -1.90 -28.32 11.35
N PRO A 2 -2.73 -28.77 10.38
CA PRO A 2 -3.76 -27.92 9.80
C PRO A 2 -4.75 -27.46 10.88
N LEU A 3 -5.23 -26.22 10.81
CA LEU A 3 -6.16 -25.68 11.81
C LEU A 3 -7.40 -26.59 11.92
N ARG A 4 -7.83 -26.91 13.15
CA ARG A 4 -8.89 -27.89 13.45
C ARG A 4 -10.24 -27.56 12.78
N HIS A 5 -10.53 -26.27 12.57
CA HIS A 5 -11.77 -25.81 11.95
C HIS A 5 -11.58 -25.48 10.46
N LYS A 6 -12.49 -25.98 9.60
CA LYS A 6 -12.50 -25.71 8.15
C LYS A 6 -12.52 -24.20 7.83
N SER A 7 -13.23 -23.41 8.63
CA SER A 7 -13.28 -21.94 8.53
C SER A 7 -11.90 -21.30 8.77
N ALA A 8 -11.15 -21.81 9.73
CA ALA A 8 -9.84 -21.30 10.11
C ALA A 8 -8.79 -21.62 9.03
N GLN A 9 -8.83 -22.82 8.43
CA GLN A 9 -8.00 -23.14 7.25
C GLN A 9 -8.33 -22.23 6.04
N LYS A 10 -9.61 -21.90 5.82
CA LYS A 10 -10.01 -20.93 4.79
C LYS A 10 -9.44 -19.53 5.08
N ARG A 11 -9.52 -19.07 6.32
CA ARG A 11 -8.95 -17.78 6.73
C ARG A 11 -7.44 -17.73 6.51
N ALA A 12 -6.70 -18.77 6.89
CA ALA A 12 -5.24 -18.85 6.67
C ALA A 12 -4.88 -18.67 5.18
N ARG A 13 -5.56 -19.39 4.27
CA ARG A 13 -5.37 -19.26 2.82
C ARG A 13 -5.70 -17.85 2.29
N GLN A 14 -6.77 -17.23 2.79
CA GLN A 14 -7.13 -15.87 2.40
C GLN A 14 -6.11 -14.84 2.92
N THR A 15 -5.59 -15.03 4.13
CA THR A 15 -4.63 -14.12 4.75
C THR A 15 -3.36 -14.03 3.92
N VAL A 16 -2.80 -15.15 3.45
CA VAL A 16 -1.59 -15.14 2.59
C VAL A 16 -1.79 -14.24 1.37
N LYS A 17 -2.90 -14.43 0.63
CA LYS A 17 -3.23 -13.61 -0.55
C LYS A 17 -3.40 -12.12 -0.21
N ARG A 18 -4.07 -11.79 0.90
CA ARG A 18 -4.26 -10.41 1.35
C ARG A 18 -2.95 -9.76 1.78
N THR A 19 -2.09 -10.50 2.48
CA THR A 19 -0.78 -10.04 2.95
C THR A 19 0.13 -9.71 1.77
N GLU A 20 0.22 -10.59 0.76
CA GLU A 20 1.02 -10.32 -0.44
C GLU A 20 0.55 -9.07 -1.19
N ARG A 21 -0.77 -8.95 -1.39
CA ARG A 21 -1.37 -7.76 -2.00
C ARG A 21 -0.98 -6.49 -1.22
N ASN A 22 -1.23 -6.49 0.09
CA ASN A 22 -0.96 -5.32 0.93
C ASN A 22 0.54 -4.98 1.00
N LYS A 23 1.42 -5.99 0.99
CA LYS A 23 2.88 -5.81 0.96
C LYS A 23 3.32 -5.08 -0.30
N LYS A 24 2.83 -5.50 -1.47
CA LYS A 24 3.13 -4.86 -2.77
C LYS A 24 2.74 -3.38 -2.77
N TYR A 25 1.50 -3.06 -2.39
CA TYR A 25 1.04 -1.68 -2.36
C TYR A 25 1.79 -0.81 -1.34
N LYS A 26 2.06 -1.33 -0.13
CA LYS A 26 2.85 -0.59 0.88
C LYS A 26 4.27 -0.30 0.41
N ALA A 27 4.91 -1.24 -0.29
CA ALA A 27 6.25 -1.03 -0.85
C ALA A 27 6.25 0.06 -1.93
N LEU A 28 5.26 0.04 -2.83
CA LEU A 28 5.09 1.07 -3.86
C LEU A 28 4.90 2.46 -3.26
N LEU A 29 4.02 2.59 -2.26
CA LEU A 29 3.77 3.87 -1.59
C LEU A 29 5.03 4.42 -0.92
N LYS A 30 5.76 3.57 -0.17
CA LYS A 30 7.02 3.97 0.48
C LYS A 30 8.05 4.46 -0.53
N ARG A 31 8.18 3.76 -1.68
CA ARG A 31 9.10 4.15 -2.74
C ARG A 31 8.70 5.48 -3.39
N ALA A 32 7.42 5.65 -3.71
CA ALA A 32 6.92 6.89 -4.29
C ALA A 32 7.17 8.10 -3.37
N VAL A 33 6.87 7.97 -2.07
CA VAL A 33 7.14 9.03 -1.09
C VAL A 33 8.64 9.32 -0.99
N LYS A 34 9.49 8.29 -0.92
CA LYS A 34 10.95 8.47 -0.88
C LYS A 34 11.47 9.23 -2.10
N ASN A 35 11.01 8.85 -3.29
CA ASN A 35 11.43 9.51 -4.53
C ASN A 35 11.08 11.00 -4.54
N VAL A 36 9.90 11.38 -4.02
CA VAL A 36 9.51 12.80 -3.94
C VAL A 36 10.42 13.57 -2.97
N VAL A 37 10.82 12.96 -1.86
CA VAL A 37 11.71 13.60 -0.86
C VAL A 37 13.15 13.75 -1.37
N ASP A 38 13.65 12.77 -2.13
CA ASP A 38 15.03 12.77 -2.64
C ASP A 38 15.23 13.73 -3.83
N LEU A 39 14.15 14.23 -4.44
CA LEU A 39 14.21 15.17 -5.58
C LEU A 39 14.60 16.58 -5.11
N LYS A 40 15.69 17.11 -5.67
CA LYS A 40 16.18 18.49 -5.41
C LYS A 40 15.57 19.55 -6.35
N ASP A 41 15.05 19.12 -7.50
CA ASP A 41 14.42 19.99 -8.50
C ASP A 41 12.95 20.28 -8.15
N LYS A 42 12.62 21.55 -7.86
CA LYS A 42 11.25 21.97 -7.47
C LYS A 42 10.18 21.59 -8.51
N SER A 43 10.44 21.82 -9.80
CA SER A 43 9.46 21.55 -10.86
C SER A 43 9.12 20.05 -10.94
N LYS A 44 10.14 19.18 -11.02
CA LYS A 44 9.96 17.72 -11.07
C LYS A 44 9.31 17.17 -9.79
N ALA A 45 9.67 17.73 -8.63
CA ALA A 45 9.07 17.35 -7.36
C ALA A 45 7.56 17.64 -7.33
N THR A 46 7.09 18.77 -7.88
CA THR A 46 5.65 19.09 -7.88
C THR A 46 4.83 18.15 -8.76
N GLU A 47 5.37 17.70 -9.89
CA GLU A 47 4.71 16.73 -10.77
C GLU A 47 4.63 15.35 -10.12
N GLU A 48 5.72 14.91 -9.51
CA GLU A 48 5.81 13.60 -8.87
C GLU A 48 4.98 13.54 -7.58
N LEU A 49 4.87 14.66 -6.87
CA LEU A 49 3.97 14.83 -5.72
C LEU A 49 2.52 14.62 -6.15
N LYS A 50 2.05 15.25 -7.23
CA LYS A 50 0.66 15.08 -7.74
C LYS A 50 0.34 13.63 -8.09
N LYS A 51 1.31 12.88 -8.63
CA LYS A 51 1.14 11.44 -8.90
C LYS A 51 1.07 10.63 -7.61
N THR A 52 1.92 10.98 -6.64
CA THR A 52 2.03 10.29 -5.36
C THR A 52 0.79 10.50 -4.48
N THR A 53 0.21 11.71 -4.45
CA THR A 53 -1.05 11.98 -3.74
C THR A 53 -2.19 11.16 -4.32
N LYS A 54 -2.35 11.13 -5.65
CA LYS A 54 -3.34 10.27 -6.31
C LYS A 54 -3.15 8.79 -5.99
N LEU A 55 -1.90 8.33 -5.85
CA LEU A 55 -1.58 6.96 -5.46
C LEU A 55 -2.00 6.67 -4.00
N LEU A 56 -1.74 7.61 -3.08
CA LEU A 56 -2.12 7.54 -1.66
C LEU A 56 -3.64 7.45 -1.49
N ASP A 57 -4.39 8.35 -2.15
CA ASP A 57 -5.85 8.35 -2.09
C ASP A 57 -6.44 7.04 -2.60
N ARG A 58 -5.92 6.49 -3.70
CA ARG A 58 -6.36 5.19 -4.23
C ARG A 58 -6.03 4.04 -3.29
N ALA A 59 -4.93 4.12 -2.55
CA ALA A 59 -4.59 3.11 -1.55
C ALA A 59 -5.49 3.19 -0.30
N ALA A 60 -5.92 4.40 0.08
CA ALA A 60 -6.88 4.63 1.16
C ALA A 60 -8.26 4.08 0.80
N THR A 61 -8.76 4.36 -0.42
CA THR A 61 -10.04 3.82 -0.90
C THR A 61 -10.05 2.29 -0.97
N LYS A 62 -8.90 1.66 -1.26
CA LYS A 62 -8.74 0.20 -1.24
C LYS A 62 -8.59 -0.41 0.16
N GLY A 63 -8.59 0.41 1.21
CA GLY A 63 -8.45 -0.02 2.61
C GLY A 63 -7.06 -0.56 2.96
N ILE A 64 -6.03 -0.17 2.21
CA ILE A 64 -4.64 -0.60 2.46
C ILE A 64 -3.98 0.27 3.53
N ILE A 65 -4.35 1.55 3.54
CA ILE A 65 -4.03 2.54 4.57
C ILE A 65 -5.34 3.15 5.09
N HIS A 66 -5.31 3.63 6.34
CA HIS A 66 -6.44 4.36 6.91
C HIS A 66 -6.52 5.76 6.29
N LYS A 67 -7.73 6.34 6.19
CA LYS A 67 -7.94 7.68 5.64
C LYS A 67 -7.11 8.76 6.36
N ASN A 68 -7.05 8.69 7.70
CA ASN A 68 -6.21 9.59 8.51
C ASN A 68 -4.70 9.43 8.27
N LYS A 69 -4.27 8.35 7.60
CA LYS A 69 -2.87 8.08 7.25
C LYS A 69 -2.60 8.32 5.76
N ALA A 70 -3.63 8.68 4.99
CA ALA A 70 -3.52 8.96 3.57
C ALA A 70 -2.88 10.33 3.34
#